data_AF-A0A2E2NC11-F1
#
_entry.id   AF-A0A2E2NC11-F1
#
_cell.length_a   1.000
_cell.length_b   1.000
_cell.length_c   1.000
_cell.angle_alpha   90.00
_cell.angle_beta   90.00
_cell.angle_gamma   90.00
#
_symmetry.space_group_name_H-M   'P 1'
#
loop_
_entity.id
_entity.type
_entity.pdbx_description
1 polymer ?
#
loop_
_entity_poly.entity_id
_entity_poly.type
_entity_poly.pdbx_seq_one_letter_code
_entity_poly.pdbx_strand_id
1 'polypeptide(L)'
;MSRPISARYARSRWASNHVRSVPFGIAGTVCLALMAEQTDIQTVEATDDDPIIMSPLTGEPMEKLQVGNVKIDRCPKSGAIWLDRGELAQLALLDAKNKGLLRQLDKRGGDPSYRRNQRGTLKSPRTGVEMMVVNDPEQKHVEFEVDPDSGGCFFDAGELSDLTEYTFRERIRSFLG
;
A
#
# COMPACT_ATOMS: atom_id res chain seq x y z
N MET A 1 21.36 -11.39 52.00
CA MET A 1 19.92 -11.73 52.10
C MET A 1 19.19 -10.98 51.01
N SER A 2 19.14 -11.57 49.82
CA SER A 2 18.80 -10.89 48.58
C SER A 2 17.42 -11.37 48.13
N ARG A 3 16.50 -10.44 47.91
CA ARG A 3 15.16 -10.69 47.35
C ARG A 3 15.26 -10.67 45.83
N PRO A 4 14.83 -11.71 45.11
CA PRO A 4 14.45 -11.57 43.71
C PRO A 4 12.95 -11.24 43.62
N ILE A 5 12.60 -10.17 42.92
CA ILE A 5 11.23 -9.86 42.51
C ILE A 5 10.98 -10.61 41.20
N SER A 6 10.01 -11.51 41.23
CA SER A 6 9.53 -12.30 40.12
C SER A 6 8.35 -11.61 39.41
N ALA A 7 8.21 -12.00 38.14
CA ALA A 7 6.98 -12.11 37.36
C ALA A 7 6.30 -10.84 36.86
N ARG A 8 6.11 -10.79 35.52
CA ARG A 8 4.77 -10.78 34.91
C ARG A 8 4.85 -11.20 33.44
N TYR A 9 4.63 -12.49 33.22
CA TYR A 9 4.15 -13.05 31.96
C TYR A 9 2.63 -13.00 32.02
N ALA A 10 1.97 -12.25 31.14
CA ALA A 10 0.51 -12.23 31.05
C ALA A 10 0.10 -12.84 29.71
N ARG A 11 -0.33 -14.10 29.78
CA ARG A 11 -1.15 -14.77 28.75
C ARG A 11 -2.61 -14.39 28.93
N SER A 12 -3.39 -14.76 27.92
CA SER A 12 -4.84 -15.04 27.94
C SER A 12 -5.70 -13.76 27.77
N ARG A 13 -6.76 -13.75 26.98
CA ARG A 13 -7.80 -14.79 26.84
C ARG A 13 -8.53 -14.67 25.51
N TRP A 14 -8.78 -15.83 24.92
CA TRP A 14 -9.92 -16.06 24.05
C TRP A 14 -11.22 -15.81 24.83
N ALA A 15 -12.20 -15.16 24.21
CA ALA A 15 -13.56 -15.09 24.71
C ALA A 15 -14.52 -15.56 23.62
N SER A 16 -15.19 -16.66 23.94
CA SER A 16 -16.13 -17.40 23.10
C SER A 16 -17.46 -16.68 22.89
N ASN A 17 -18.05 -16.96 21.72
CA ASN A 17 -19.47 -16.98 21.37
C ASN A 17 -20.46 -16.90 22.53
N HIS A 18 -21.43 -15.97 22.42
CA HIS A 18 -22.80 -16.17 22.87
C HIS A 18 -23.76 -15.68 21.78
N VAL A 19 -24.42 -16.66 21.16
CA VAL A 19 -25.60 -16.52 20.31
C VAL A 19 -26.74 -15.98 21.17
N ARG A 20 -27.37 -14.88 20.73
CA ARG A 20 -28.72 -14.50 21.19
C ARG A 20 -29.63 -14.39 19.98
N SER A 21 -30.56 -15.34 19.92
CA SER A 21 -31.71 -15.39 19.02
C SER A 21 -32.66 -14.23 19.27
N VAL A 22 -33.11 -13.58 18.20
CA VAL A 22 -34.24 -12.64 18.20
C VAL A 22 -35.31 -13.23 17.28
N PRO A 23 -36.56 -13.44 17.71
CA PRO A 23 -37.63 -13.78 16.80
C PRO A 23 -38.34 -12.50 16.35
N PHE A 24 -38.64 -12.36 15.06
CA PHE A 24 -39.87 -11.71 14.56
C PHE A 24 -39.87 -11.85 13.04
N GLY A 25 -40.77 -12.70 12.53
CA GLY A 25 -41.03 -12.82 11.10
C GLY A 25 -42.12 -11.84 10.67
N ILE A 26 -41.94 -11.21 9.52
CA ILE A 26 -43.01 -10.98 8.53
C ILE A 26 -42.39 -10.88 7.12
N ALA A 27 -43.18 -11.33 6.16
CA ALA A 27 -42.96 -11.54 4.73
C ALA A 27 -42.21 -10.45 3.93
N GLY A 28 -41.47 -10.93 2.93
CA GLY A 28 -41.54 -10.41 1.55
C GLY A 28 -40.96 -9.02 1.31
N THR A 29 -39.66 -8.96 1.01
CA THR A 29 -39.07 -8.12 -0.03
C THR A 29 -37.69 -8.69 -0.32
N VAL A 30 -37.44 -9.05 -1.58
CA VAL A 30 -36.10 -9.31 -2.10
C VAL A 30 -35.34 -7.98 -2.00
N CYS A 31 -34.73 -7.74 -0.84
CA CYS A 31 -33.91 -6.55 -0.63
C CYS A 31 -32.51 -6.87 -1.17
N LEU A 32 -32.38 -6.70 -2.48
CA LEU A 32 -31.12 -6.53 -3.18
C LEU A 32 -30.36 -5.37 -2.51
N ALA A 33 -29.40 -5.67 -1.65
CA ALA A 33 -28.40 -4.72 -1.20
C ALA A 33 -27.11 -5.47 -0.85
N LEU A 34 -26.51 -6.05 -1.88
CA LEU A 34 -25.08 -6.31 -1.94
C LEU A 34 -24.41 -4.94 -2.08
N MET A 35 -24.22 -4.24 -0.96
CA MET A 35 -23.45 -3.01 -0.88
C MET A 35 -22.43 -3.20 0.23
N ALA A 36 -21.40 -3.99 -0.06
CA ALA A 36 -20.18 -3.95 0.72
C ALA A 36 -19.57 -2.57 0.50
N GLU A 37 -19.92 -1.63 1.37
CA GLU A 37 -19.17 -0.39 1.55
C GLU A 37 -17.85 -0.74 2.26
N GLN A 38 -16.98 -1.49 1.56
CA GLN A 38 -15.64 -1.84 2.04
C GLN A 38 -14.72 -0.66 1.76
N THR A 39 -14.76 0.33 2.66
CA THR A 39 -13.95 1.55 2.56
C THR A 39 -12.84 1.62 3.60
N ASP A 40 -12.17 0.48 3.80
CA ASP A 40 -11.00 0.39 4.66
C ASP A 40 -9.80 -0.10 3.86
N ILE A 41 -8.62 0.39 4.21
CA ILE A 41 -7.35 -0.17 3.76
C ILE A 41 -7.24 -1.55 4.40
N GLN A 42 -7.19 -2.60 3.58
CA GLN A 42 -7.09 -3.96 4.08
C GLN A 42 -5.69 -4.50 3.83
N THR A 43 -5.05 -5.08 4.84
CA THR A 43 -3.87 -5.90 4.61
C THR A 43 -4.30 -7.17 3.90
N VAL A 44 -3.69 -7.46 2.76
CA VAL A 44 -3.97 -8.66 1.98
C VAL A 44 -2.81 -9.64 2.11
N GLU A 45 -3.13 -10.91 2.22
CA GLU A 45 -2.13 -11.98 2.24
C GLU A 45 -1.50 -12.12 0.84
N ALA A 46 -0.24 -12.53 0.80
CA ALA A 46 0.43 -12.83 -0.46
C ALA A 46 -0.17 -14.07 -1.13
N THR A 47 -0.19 -14.06 -2.45
CA THR A 47 -0.68 -15.17 -3.28
C THR A 47 0.46 -15.73 -4.14
N ASP A 48 0.31 -16.94 -4.68
CA ASP A 48 1.32 -17.54 -5.56
C ASP A 48 1.63 -16.65 -6.77
N ASP A 49 0.60 -15.96 -7.32
CA ASP A 49 0.73 -15.02 -8.44
C ASP A 49 1.30 -13.66 -8.04
N ASP A 50 1.33 -13.36 -6.73
CA ASP A 50 1.80 -12.06 -6.21
C ASP A 50 2.51 -12.25 -4.86
N PRO A 51 3.79 -12.66 -4.90
CA PRO A 51 4.56 -12.95 -3.69
C PRO A 51 4.95 -11.66 -2.95
N ILE A 52 5.30 -11.82 -1.67
CA ILE A 52 5.91 -10.74 -0.88
C ILE A 52 7.25 -10.35 -1.50
N ILE A 53 7.40 -9.07 -1.79
CA ILE A 53 8.65 -8.49 -2.30
C ILE A 53 9.45 -7.83 -1.17
N MET A 54 10.76 -7.75 -1.37
CA MET A 54 11.66 -7.05 -0.46
C MET A 54 11.79 -5.60 -0.90
N SER A 55 11.78 -4.67 0.05
CA SER A 55 11.98 -3.27 -0.28
C SER A 55 13.37 -3.08 -0.89
N PRO A 56 13.49 -2.43 -2.07
CA PRO A 56 14.79 -2.17 -2.69
C PRO A 56 15.68 -1.23 -1.85
N LEU A 57 15.05 -0.55 -0.90
CA LEU A 57 15.66 0.45 -0.06
C LEU A 57 16.12 -0.12 1.28
N THR A 58 15.24 -0.81 2.00
CA THR A 58 15.53 -1.28 3.36
C THR A 58 15.90 -2.76 3.39
N GLY A 59 15.57 -3.52 2.34
CA GLY A 59 15.64 -4.97 2.33
C GLY A 59 14.59 -5.66 3.21
N GLU A 60 13.64 -4.91 3.77
CA GLU A 60 12.57 -5.47 4.61
C GLU A 60 11.42 -6.00 3.74
N PRO A 61 10.70 -7.05 4.16
CA PRO A 61 9.51 -7.52 3.46
C PRO A 61 8.44 -6.43 3.43
N MET A 62 7.85 -6.22 2.25
CA MET A 62 6.81 -5.22 2.07
C MET A 62 5.44 -5.79 2.46
N GLU A 63 4.62 -4.95 3.09
CA GLU A 63 3.25 -5.28 3.47
C GLU A 63 2.32 -5.01 2.29
N LYS A 64 1.51 -6.01 1.91
CA LYS A 64 0.51 -5.86 0.87
C LYS A 64 -0.75 -5.24 1.43
N LEU A 65 -1.14 -4.12 0.85
CA LEU A 65 -2.30 -3.34 1.22
C LEU A 65 -3.22 -3.19 0.02
N GLN A 66 -4.52 -3.29 0.24
CA GLN A 66 -5.52 -3.06 -0.79
C GLN A 66 -6.29 -1.77 -0.46
N VAL A 67 -6.29 -0.85 -1.42
CA VAL A 67 -7.03 0.42 -1.36
C VAL A 67 -8.07 0.41 -2.48
N GLY A 68 -9.32 0.13 -2.11
CA GLY A 68 -10.39 -0.12 -3.08
C GLY A 68 -10.10 -1.36 -3.92
N ASN A 69 -9.91 -1.18 -5.22
CA ASN A 69 -9.61 -2.27 -6.17
C ASN A 69 -8.13 -2.37 -6.54
N VAL A 70 -7.24 -1.59 -5.89
CA VAL A 70 -5.81 -1.54 -6.23
C VAL A 70 -4.99 -2.11 -5.09
N LYS A 71 -4.04 -2.98 -5.42
CA LYS A 71 -3.06 -3.49 -4.46
C LYS A 71 -1.84 -2.57 -4.46
N ILE A 72 -1.20 -2.49 -3.31
CA ILE A 72 -0.09 -1.61 -3.03
C ILE A 72 0.85 -2.35 -2.08
N ASP A 73 2.12 -2.46 -2.45
CA ASP A 73 3.16 -2.97 -1.56
C ASP A 73 3.77 -1.78 -0.80
N ARG A 74 3.69 -1.77 0.53
CA ARG A 74 4.24 -0.69 1.36
C ARG A 74 5.33 -1.21 2.29
N CYS A 75 6.47 -0.52 2.34
CA CYS A 75 7.50 -0.82 3.32
C CYS A 75 7.12 -0.26 4.70
N PRO A 76 7.04 -1.07 5.76
CA PRO A 76 6.67 -0.59 7.09
C PRO A 76 7.72 0.33 7.74
N LYS A 77 8.97 0.29 7.26
CA LYS A 77 10.11 1.01 7.83
C LYS A 77 10.38 2.36 7.18
N SER A 78 10.51 2.37 5.85
CA SER A 78 10.75 3.59 5.07
C SER A 78 9.48 4.28 4.64
N GLY A 79 8.31 3.64 4.72
CA GLY A 79 7.06 4.16 4.18
C GLY A 79 7.00 4.17 2.64
N ALA A 80 8.06 3.71 1.97
CA ALA A 80 8.13 3.66 0.51
C ALA A 80 7.10 2.67 -0.05
N ILE A 81 6.63 2.96 -1.25
CA ILE A 81 5.55 2.23 -1.90
C ILE A 81 6.05 1.64 -3.22
N TRP A 82 5.69 0.39 -3.47
CA TRP A 82 5.85 -0.29 -4.73
C TRP A 82 4.48 -0.55 -5.36
N LEU A 83 4.40 -0.32 -6.66
CA LEU A 83 3.22 -0.58 -7.49
C LEU A 83 3.64 -1.45 -8.67
N ASP A 84 2.89 -2.51 -8.92
CA ASP A 84 3.10 -3.33 -10.10
C ASP A 84 2.53 -2.65 -11.36
N ARG A 85 2.84 -3.25 -12.51
CA ARG A 85 2.43 -2.74 -13.80
C ARG A 85 0.91 -2.58 -13.88
N GLY A 86 0.49 -1.35 -14.19
CA GLY A 86 -0.91 -1.00 -14.39
C GLY A 86 -1.67 -0.68 -13.10
N GLU A 87 -1.13 -0.95 -11.92
CA GLU A 87 -1.76 -0.55 -10.64
C GLU A 87 -1.76 0.96 -10.48
N LEU A 88 -0.67 1.62 -10.87
CA LEU A 88 -0.58 3.08 -10.89
C LEU A 88 -1.67 3.71 -11.76
N ALA A 89 -2.03 3.09 -12.89
CA ALA A 89 -3.13 3.55 -13.73
C ALA A 89 -4.50 3.36 -13.07
N GLN A 90 -4.68 2.29 -12.32
CA GLN A 90 -5.89 2.06 -11.55
C GLN A 90 -6.03 3.05 -10.38
N LEU A 91 -4.93 3.45 -9.72
CA LEU A 91 -4.96 4.46 -8.66
C LEU A 91 -5.53 5.79 -9.16
N ALA A 92 -5.24 6.18 -10.40
CA ALA A 92 -5.77 7.42 -10.97
C ALA A 92 -7.28 7.39 -11.21
N LEU A 93 -7.84 6.20 -11.38
CA LEU A 93 -9.28 5.95 -11.56
C LEU A 93 -10.03 5.81 -10.23
N LEU A 94 -9.34 5.78 -9.08
CA LEU A 94 -9.97 5.71 -7.78
C LEU A 94 -10.84 6.94 -7.48
N ASP A 95 -11.91 6.71 -6.73
CA ASP A 95 -12.76 7.77 -6.20
C ASP A 95 -12.02 8.65 -5.21
N ALA A 96 -12.50 9.89 -5.04
CA ALA A 96 -11.91 10.88 -4.12
C ALA A 96 -11.77 10.34 -2.68
N LYS A 97 -12.70 9.48 -2.23
CA LYS A 97 -12.66 8.83 -0.91
C LYS A 97 -11.42 7.92 -0.78
N ASN A 98 -11.18 7.06 -1.76
CA ASN A 98 -10.04 6.13 -1.78
C ASN A 98 -8.71 6.87 -1.98
N LYS A 99 -8.69 7.96 -2.76
CA LYS A 99 -7.54 8.85 -2.84
C LYS A 99 -7.21 9.51 -1.50
N GLY A 100 -8.24 9.91 -0.75
CA GLY A 100 -8.08 10.41 0.62
C GLY A 100 -7.47 9.38 1.58
N LEU A 101 -7.84 8.10 1.45
CA LEU A 101 -7.24 6.99 2.21
C LEU A 101 -5.78 6.75 1.81
N LEU A 102 -5.49 6.70 0.51
CA LEU A 102 -4.14 6.55 -0.02
C LEU A 102 -3.22 7.66 0.50
N ARG A 103 -3.71 8.91 0.51
CA ARG A 103 -2.97 10.06 1.05
C ARG A 103 -2.64 9.89 2.53
N GLN A 104 -3.56 9.34 3.33
CA GLN A 104 -3.29 9.07 4.74
C GLN A 104 -2.29 7.94 4.92
N LEU A 105 -2.31 6.94 4.03
CA LEU A 105 -1.38 5.82 4.05
C LEU A 105 0.04 6.23 3.70
N ASP A 106 0.19 7.04 2.67
CA ASP A 106 1.48 7.50 2.16
C ASP A 106 2.12 8.55 3.10
N LYS A 107 1.30 9.44 3.69
CA LYS A 107 1.77 10.41 4.70
C LYS A 107 2.07 9.79 6.04
N ARG A 108 1.57 8.58 6.32
CA ARG A 108 1.97 7.83 7.50
C ARG A 108 3.41 7.38 7.28
N GLY A 109 4.35 8.17 7.80
CA GLY A 109 5.60 7.70 8.41
C GLY A 109 6.49 6.78 7.59
N GLY A 110 7.71 7.26 7.39
CA GLY A 110 8.92 6.49 7.19
C GLY A 110 10.03 7.13 8.00
N ASP A 111 11.07 6.37 8.36
CA ASP A 111 12.24 7.01 8.95
C ASP A 111 12.84 8.04 7.95
N PRO A 112 12.93 9.34 8.29
CA PRO A 112 13.43 10.38 7.40
C PRO A 112 14.87 10.20 6.94
N SER A 113 15.62 9.29 7.58
CA SER A 113 16.94 8.84 7.15
C SER A 113 16.90 8.18 5.77
N TYR A 114 15.76 7.56 5.45
CA TYR A 114 15.47 7.00 4.16
C TYR A 114 14.85 8.06 3.24
N ARG A 115 15.51 9.20 3.03
CA ARG A 115 15.19 10.09 1.91
C ARG A 115 16.16 9.88 0.75
N ARG A 116 15.70 10.12 -0.48
CA ARG A 116 16.42 9.83 -1.74
C ARG A 116 17.82 10.43 -1.83
N ASN A 117 18.03 11.58 -1.23
CA ASN A 117 19.22 12.44 -1.39
C ASN A 117 20.57 11.83 -0.93
N GLN A 118 20.62 10.56 -0.55
CA GLN A 118 21.83 9.84 -0.14
C GLN A 118 22.00 8.46 -0.80
N ARG A 119 21.31 8.17 -1.92
CA ARG A 119 21.25 6.82 -2.49
C ARG A 119 21.88 6.69 -3.87
N GLY A 120 22.46 5.53 -4.14
CA GLY A 120 22.85 5.08 -5.48
C GLY A 120 21.68 4.43 -6.24
N THR A 121 21.96 3.86 -7.40
CA THR A 121 20.97 3.17 -8.24
C THR A 121 20.29 2.02 -7.48
N LEU A 122 18.96 2.09 -7.36
CA LEU A 122 18.16 1.04 -6.75
C LEU A 122 17.89 -0.10 -7.75
N LYS A 123 17.75 -1.32 -7.23
CA LYS A 123 17.41 -2.51 -8.02
C LYS A 123 15.96 -2.89 -7.83
N SER A 124 15.32 -3.34 -8.90
CA SER A 124 13.95 -3.85 -8.84
C SER A 124 13.88 -5.09 -7.94
N PRO A 125 12.88 -5.18 -7.04
CA PRO A 125 12.66 -6.38 -6.24
C PRO A 125 12.00 -7.52 -7.03
N ARG A 126 11.45 -7.24 -8.23
CA ARG A 126 10.83 -8.23 -9.11
C ARG A 126 11.85 -8.89 -10.03
N THR A 127 12.68 -8.08 -10.68
CA THR A 127 13.60 -8.54 -11.76
C THR A 127 15.07 -8.47 -11.36
N GLY A 128 15.41 -7.65 -10.37
CA GLY A 128 16.81 -7.40 -9.97
C GLY A 128 17.55 -6.39 -10.85
N VAL A 129 16.91 -5.87 -11.90
CA VAL A 129 17.53 -4.89 -12.80
C VAL A 129 17.63 -3.51 -12.15
N GLU A 130 18.57 -2.69 -12.62
CA GLU A 130 18.68 -1.30 -12.19
C GLU A 130 17.49 -0.51 -12.72
N MET A 131 16.78 0.15 -11.80
CA MET A 131 15.62 0.94 -12.16
C MET A 131 16.04 2.30 -12.72
N MET A 132 15.26 2.81 -13.66
CA MET A 132 15.46 4.14 -14.21
C MET A 132 14.71 5.18 -13.38
N VAL A 133 15.37 6.29 -13.07
CA VAL A 133 14.72 7.43 -12.42
C VAL A 133 13.95 8.20 -13.47
N VAL A 134 12.65 8.36 -13.23
CA VAL A 134 11.73 9.15 -14.05
C VAL A 134 11.39 10.41 -13.28
N ASN A 135 11.68 11.55 -13.91
CA ASN A 135 11.33 12.87 -13.38
C ASN A 135 10.14 13.40 -14.16
N ASP A 136 9.16 13.97 -13.45
CA ASP A 136 8.12 14.72 -14.13
C ASP A 136 8.65 16.12 -14.54
N PRO A 137 8.71 16.46 -15.84
CA PRO A 137 9.21 17.76 -16.28
C PRO A 137 8.36 18.96 -15.79
N GLU A 138 7.08 18.74 -15.46
CA GLU A 138 6.19 19.76 -14.90
C GLU A 138 6.19 19.76 -13.37
N GLN A 139 6.50 18.63 -12.73
CA GLN A 139 6.59 18.50 -11.27
C GLN A 139 8.00 18.07 -10.85
N LYS A 140 8.94 19.03 -10.83
CA LYS A 140 10.34 18.80 -10.43
C LYS A 140 10.58 18.23 -9.03
N HIS A 141 9.52 18.10 -8.23
CA HIS A 141 9.58 17.54 -6.87
C HIS A 141 9.10 16.09 -6.82
N VAL A 142 8.59 15.53 -7.93
CA VAL A 142 8.19 14.13 -8.03
C VAL A 142 9.18 13.42 -8.93
N GLU A 143 10.03 12.61 -8.32
CA GLU A 143 10.94 11.69 -8.99
C GLU A 143 10.54 10.28 -8.54
N PHE A 144 10.48 9.30 -9.43
CA PHE A 144 10.15 7.92 -9.04
C PHE A 144 10.94 6.94 -9.91
N GLU A 145 11.22 5.76 -9.37
CA GLU A 145 11.95 4.72 -10.09
C GLU A 145 10.97 3.82 -10.85
N VAL A 146 11.34 3.47 -12.08
CA VAL A 146 10.60 2.51 -12.91
C VAL A 146 11.50 1.35 -13.28
N ASP A 147 10.97 0.15 -13.12
CA ASP A 147 11.58 -1.07 -13.65
C ASP A 147 11.26 -1.19 -15.16
N PRO A 148 12.26 -1.12 -16.05
CA PRO A 148 12.04 -1.19 -17.49
C PRO A 148 11.49 -2.55 -17.97
N ASP A 149 11.72 -3.63 -17.23
CA ASP A 149 11.32 -4.98 -17.63
C ASP A 149 9.93 -5.33 -17.11
N SER A 150 9.69 -5.12 -15.81
CA SER A 150 8.38 -5.42 -15.21
C SER A 150 7.36 -4.30 -15.42
N GLY A 151 7.80 -3.05 -15.59
CA GLY A 151 6.94 -1.87 -15.58
C GLY A 151 6.42 -1.51 -14.18
N GLY A 152 7.00 -2.09 -13.13
CA GLY A 152 6.74 -1.71 -11.74
C GLY A 152 7.33 -0.34 -11.43
N CYS A 153 6.70 0.37 -10.49
CA CYS A 153 7.08 1.71 -10.08
C CYS A 153 7.34 1.75 -8.58
N PHE A 154 8.42 2.40 -8.18
CA PHE A 154 8.78 2.62 -6.79
C PHE A 154 8.72 4.10 -6.45
N PHE A 155 8.04 4.41 -5.34
CA PHE A 155 7.82 5.76 -4.83
C PHE A 155 8.39 5.85 -3.42
N ASP A 156 9.14 6.92 -3.13
CA ASP A 156 9.52 7.21 -1.74
C ASP A 156 8.28 7.69 -0.96
N ALA A 157 8.39 7.63 0.38
CA ALA A 157 7.29 8.01 1.26
C ALA A 157 6.82 9.46 1.00
N GLY A 158 5.54 9.62 0.71
CA GLY A 158 4.89 10.91 0.45
C GLY A 158 4.83 11.31 -1.03
N GLU A 159 5.68 10.76 -1.90
CA GLU A 159 5.75 11.13 -3.32
C GLU A 159 4.50 10.70 -4.11
N LEU A 160 3.92 9.53 -3.77
CA LEU A 160 2.77 8.99 -4.47
C LEU A 160 1.52 9.86 -4.26
N SER A 161 1.33 10.38 -3.04
CA SER A 161 0.19 11.23 -2.73
C SER A 161 0.21 12.54 -3.52
N ASP A 162 1.40 13.12 -3.72
CA ASP A 162 1.58 14.33 -4.52
C ASP A 162 1.27 14.06 -6.01
N LEU A 163 1.65 12.89 -6.55
CA LEU A 163 1.35 12.50 -7.93
C LEU A 163 -0.17 12.35 -8.19
N THR A 164 -0.92 11.80 -7.23
CA THR A 164 -2.36 11.54 -7.42
C THR A 164 -3.26 12.77 -7.36
N GLU A 165 -2.78 13.88 -6.77
CA GLU A 165 -3.57 15.11 -6.60
C GLU A 165 -3.69 15.93 -7.90
N TYR A 166 -2.68 15.89 -8.80
CA TYR A 166 -2.64 16.85 -9.92
C TYR A 166 -2.76 16.26 -11.33
N THR A 167 -2.07 15.18 -11.72
CA THR A 167 -1.98 14.86 -13.15
C THR A 167 -1.52 13.43 -13.42
N PHE A 168 -2.46 12.48 -13.50
CA PHE A 168 -2.17 11.16 -14.07
C PHE A 168 -3.05 10.81 -15.27
N ARG A 169 -4.32 11.29 -15.29
CA ARG A 169 -5.25 11.07 -16.42
C ARG A 169 -4.75 11.61 -17.77
N GLU A 170 -3.93 12.66 -17.76
CA GLU A 170 -3.41 13.24 -19.01
C GLU A 170 -2.10 12.57 -19.49
N ARG A 171 -1.37 11.85 -18.62
CA ARG A 171 0.03 11.43 -18.86
C ARG A 171 0.30 9.93 -18.99
N ILE A 172 -0.57 9.04 -18.52
CA ILE A 172 -0.45 7.60 -18.85
C ILE A 172 -0.40 7.37 -20.36
N ARG A 173 -1.05 8.25 -21.14
CA ARG A 173 -1.07 8.19 -22.60
C ARG A 173 0.34 8.34 -23.22
N SER A 174 1.28 9.03 -22.58
CA SER A 174 2.64 9.22 -23.13
C SER A 174 3.61 8.08 -22.79
N PHE A 175 3.30 7.26 -21.78
CA PHE A 175 4.12 6.11 -21.36
C PHE A 175 3.64 4.78 -21.99
N LEU A 176 2.36 4.70 -22.40
CA LEU A 176 1.75 3.52 -23.05
C LEU A 176 1.51 3.72 -24.56
N GLY A 177 2.10 4.75 -25.16
CA GLY A 177 2.09 5.01 -26.60
C GLY A 177 3.30 4.43 -27.30
#